data_AF-A0A0F8YSF8-F1
#
_entry.id   AF-A0A0F8YSF8-F1
#
_cell.length_a   1.000
_cell.length_b   1.000
_cell.length_c   1.000
_cell.angle_alpha   90.00
_cell.angle_beta   90.00
_cell.angle_gamma   90.00
#
_symmetry.space_group_name_H-M   'P 1'
#
loop_
_entity.id
_entity.type
_entity.pdbx_description
1 polymer ?
#
loop_
_entity_poly.entity_id
_entity_poly.type
_entity_poly.pdbx_seq_one_letter_code
_entity_poly.pdbx_strand_id
1 'polypeptide(L)'
;MELPKTVKELKEQNWDKTAMKMMSPIRGVPYSAYISPDNKYVACVDSSDGDVTMIFTRDGFSVVYVHPTTQKGYDYLMGKKK
;
A
#
# COMPACT_ATOMS: atom_id res chain seq x y z
N MET A 1 13.98 -9.12 3.75
CA MET A 1 13.82 -7.74 3.25
C MET A 1 12.73 -7.10 4.08
N GLU A 2 13.00 -5.96 4.70
CA GLU A 2 11.99 -5.25 5.50
C GLU A 2 11.00 -4.53 4.58
N LEU A 3 9.71 -4.62 4.91
CA LEU A 3 8.66 -3.97 4.14
C LEU A 3 8.74 -2.44 4.31
N PRO A 4 8.72 -1.66 3.21
CA PRO A 4 8.83 -0.21 3.26
C PRO A 4 7.57 0.40 3.88
N LYS A 5 7.76 1.40 4.72
CA LYS A 5 6.70 2.12 5.43
C LYS A 5 6.44 3.51 4.84
N THR A 6 7.37 4.03 4.05
CA THR A 6 7.30 5.35 3.42
C THR A 6 7.58 5.30 1.91
N VAL A 7 7.14 6.31 1.16
CA VAL A 7 7.50 6.50 -0.26
C VAL A 7 9.00 6.61 -0.47
N LYS A 8 9.73 7.17 0.51
CA LYS A 8 11.17 7.29 0.44
C LYS A 8 11.82 5.91 0.41
N GLU A 9 11.43 5.02 1.32
CA GLU A 9 11.93 3.64 1.36
C GLU A 9 11.51 2.84 0.12
N LEU A 10 10.30 3.07 -0.41
CA LEU A 10 9.87 2.47 -1.68
C LEU A 10 10.84 2.82 -2.82
N LYS A 11 11.25 4.08 -2.92
CA LYS A 11 12.21 4.54 -3.94
C LYS A 11 13.61 3.97 -3.70
N GLU A 12 14.09 3.98 -2.46
CA GLU A 12 15.40 3.41 -2.08
C GLU A 12 15.48 1.91 -2.37
N GLN A 13 14.37 1.19 -2.21
CA GLN A 13 14.25 -0.23 -2.51
C GLN A 13 13.90 -0.52 -3.99
N ASN A 14 13.92 0.48 -4.88
CA ASN A 14 13.61 0.35 -6.31
C ASN A 14 12.20 -0.19 -6.63
N TRP A 15 11.20 0.10 -5.80
CA TRP A 15 9.82 -0.25 -6.12
C TRP A 15 9.33 0.56 -7.31
N ASP A 16 8.71 -0.12 -8.27
CA ASP A 16 8.21 0.51 -9.49
C ASP A 16 6.92 1.28 -9.19
N LYS A 17 6.89 2.57 -9.54
CA LYS A 17 5.69 3.38 -9.42
C LYS A 17 4.75 3.06 -10.58
N THR A 18 4.08 1.94 -10.49
CA THR A 18 3.02 1.62 -11.42
C THR A 18 1.80 2.44 -11.00
N ALA A 19 1.54 3.55 -11.71
CA ALA A 19 0.32 4.34 -11.58
C ALA A 19 -0.91 3.57 -12.09
N MET A 20 -1.07 2.31 -11.70
CA MET A 20 -2.34 1.63 -11.82
C MET A 20 -3.32 2.40 -10.95
N LYS A 21 -4.33 3.00 -11.59
CA LYS A 21 -5.62 3.31 -10.95
C LYS A 21 -6.22 1.99 -10.45
N MET A 22 -5.64 1.38 -9.43
CA MET A 22 -6.31 0.33 -8.70
C MET A 22 -7.32 1.02 -7.81
N MET A 23 -8.57 0.54 -7.86
CA MET A 23 -9.56 0.93 -6.89
C MET A 23 -9.22 0.26 -5.57
N SER A 24 -9.15 1.03 -4.48
CA SER A 24 -8.95 0.45 -3.15
C SER A 24 -10.04 -0.60 -2.90
N PRO A 25 -9.68 -1.85 -2.56
CA PRO A 25 -10.68 -2.87 -2.20
C PRO A 25 -11.48 -2.50 -0.94
N ILE A 26 -11.07 -1.44 -0.24
CA ILE A 26 -11.69 -0.95 0.99
C ILE A 26 -12.67 0.20 0.69
N ARG A 27 -12.45 1.01 -0.37
CA ARG A 27 -13.21 2.27 -0.58
C ARG A 27 -13.44 2.76 -2.01
N GLY A 28 -12.93 2.09 -3.05
CA GLY A 28 -13.12 2.55 -4.43
C GLY A 28 -12.44 3.89 -4.80
N VAL A 29 -11.54 4.40 -3.95
CA VAL A 29 -10.76 5.63 -4.23
C VAL A 29 -9.44 5.30 -4.95
N PRO A 30 -8.98 6.17 -5.88
CA PRO A 30 -7.69 6.00 -6.53
C PRO A 30 -6.55 6.24 -5.55
N TYR A 31 -5.59 5.30 -5.49
CA TYR A 31 -4.34 5.45 -4.75
C TYR A 31 -3.15 5.31 -5.71
N SER A 32 -2.00 5.84 -5.31
CA SER A 32 -0.74 5.50 -5.99
C SER A 32 -0.28 4.13 -5.47
N ALA A 33 -0.09 3.20 -6.39
CA ALA A 33 0.44 1.87 -6.10
C ALA A 33 1.92 1.81 -6.47
N TYR A 34 2.68 0.99 -5.74
CA TYR A 34 4.05 0.65 -6.08
C TYR A 34 4.19 -0.87 -6.09
N ILE A 35 4.91 -1.42 -7.07
CA ILE A 35 5.16 -2.86 -7.18
C ILE A 35 6.58 -3.14 -6.71
N SER A 36 6.75 -4.16 -5.88
CA SER A 36 8.07 -4.57 -5.41
C SER A 36 8.96 -5.06 -6.56
N PRO A 37 10.30 -4.89 -6.48
CA PRO A 37 11.21 -5.32 -7.55
C PRO A 37 11.12 -6.82 -7.88
N ASP A 38 10.78 -7.63 -6.88
CA ASP A 38 10.58 -9.07 -7.01
C ASP A 38 9.18 -9.44 -7.53
N ASN A 39 8.34 -8.45 -7.85
CA ASN A 39 6.96 -8.59 -8.32
C ASN A 39 6.01 -9.33 -7.37
N LYS A 40 6.37 -9.53 -6.09
CA LYS A 40 5.56 -10.29 -5.11
C LYS A 40 4.59 -9.44 -4.31
N TYR A 41 4.85 -8.14 -4.16
CA TYR A 41 4.10 -7.26 -3.28
C TYR A 41 3.64 -6.00 -4.00
N VAL A 42 2.56 -5.42 -3.49
CA VAL A 42 2.03 -4.14 -3.92
C VAL A 42 1.81 -3.26 -2.70
N ALA A 43 2.36 -2.06 -2.73
CA ALA A 43 2.22 -1.04 -1.69
C ALA A 43 1.20 0.01 -2.11
N CYS A 44 0.22 0.25 -1.24
CA CYS A 44 -0.72 1.36 -1.33
C CYS A 44 -0.15 2.58 -0.65
N VAL A 45 -0.18 3.72 -1.33
CA VAL A 45 0.32 4.98 -0.79
C VAL A 45 -0.78 6.01 -0.81
N ASP A 46 -0.94 6.75 0.29
CA ASP A 46 -1.74 7.96 0.29
C ASP A 46 -0.95 9.11 -0.33
N SER A 47 -1.56 9.80 -1.30
CA SER A 47 -0.92 10.93 -1.97
C SER A 47 -0.72 12.14 -1.06
N SER A 48 -1.44 12.19 0.07
CA SER A 48 -1.45 13.33 0.99
C SER A 48 -0.23 13.33 1.92
N ASP A 49 0.20 12.16 2.40
CA ASP A 49 1.14 12.05 3.52
C ASP A 49 2.51 11.45 3.12
N GLY A 50 2.61 10.81 1.96
CA GLY A 50 3.87 10.16 1.53
C GLY A 50 4.20 8.87 2.29
N ASP A 51 3.26 8.37 3.09
CA ASP A 51 3.36 7.11 3.82
C ASP A 51 2.70 5.95 3.07
N VAL A 52 3.29 4.76 3.24
CA VAL A 52 2.69 3.50 2.79
C VAL A 52 1.58 3.13 3.75
N THR A 53 0.36 3.11 3.25
CA THR A 53 -0.83 2.80 4.06
C THR A 53 -1.00 1.30 4.31
N MET A 54 -0.69 0.48 3.30
CA MET A 54 -0.89 -0.97 3.34
C MET A 54 -0.01 -1.64 2.29
N ILE A 55 0.43 -2.86 2.57
CA ILE A 55 1.07 -3.74 1.58
C ILE A 55 0.33 -5.05 1.56
N PHE A 56 0.11 -5.56 0.35
CA PHE A 56 -0.48 -6.87 0.12
C PHE A 56 0.35 -7.68 -0.86
N THR A 57 0.18 -8.99 -0.81
CA THR A 57 0.73 -9.91 -1.81
C THR A 57 0.05 -9.64 -3.14
N ARG A 58 0.83 -9.59 -4.22
CA ARG A 58 0.30 -9.44 -5.57
C ARG A 58 -0.56 -10.65 -5.95
N ASP A 59 -0.17 -11.83 -5.49
CA ASP A 59 -0.95 -13.05 -5.62
C ASP A 59 -1.97 -13.16 -4.48
N GLY A 60 -3.25 -13.26 -4.81
CA GLY A 60 -4.33 -13.41 -3.84
C GLY A 60 -4.66 -12.20 -2.96
N PHE A 61 -3.99 -11.05 -3.12
CA PHE A 61 -4.28 -9.79 -2.41
C PHE A 61 -4.32 -9.93 -0.87
N SER A 62 -3.49 -10.79 -0.30
CA SER A 62 -3.41 -10.98 1.15
C SER A 62 -2.63 -9.84 1.79
N VAL A 63 -3.20 -9.20 2.81
CA VAL A 63 -2.57 -8.06 3.49
C VAL A 63 -1.44 -8.55 4.39
N VAL A 64 -0.24 -8.02 4.18
CA VAL A 64 0.98 -8.37 4.94
C VAL A 64 1.48 -7.24 5.82
N TYR A 65 1.05 -6.02 5.54
CA TYR A 65 1.36 -4.85 6.36
C TYR A 65 0.23 -3.84 6.30
N VAL A 66 -0.05 -3.22 7.44
CA VAL A 66 -1.00 -2.12 7.57
C VAL A 66 -0.33 -1.06 8.43
N HIS A 67 -0.33 0.19 7.97
CA HIS A 67 0.29 1.27 8.71
C HIS A 67 -0.57 1.63 9.93
N PRO A 68 -0.03 1.58 11.16
CA PRO A 68 -0.83 1.68 12.38
C PRO A 68 -1.46 3.07 12.58
N THR A 69 -0.84 4.12 12.04
CA THR A 69 -1.25 5.51 12.28
C THR A 69 -1.91 6.20 11.08
N THR A 70 -1.86 5.61 9.88
CA THR A 70 -2.59 6.23 8.75
C THR A 70 -4.08 5.98 8.94
N GLN A 71 -4.92 6.97 8.63
CA GLN A 71 -6.37 6.83 8.74
C GLN A 71 -6.90 5.59 8.00
N LYS A 72 -6.30 5.28 6.84
CA LYS A 72 -6.63 4.10 6.02
C LYS A 72 -6.23 2.79 6.68
N GLY A 73 -5.04 2.74 7.28
CA GLY A 73 -4.61 1.56 8.03
C GLY A 73 -5.46 1.33 9.28
N TYR A 74 -5.79 2.41 9.99
CA TYR A 74 -6.74 2.36 11.11
C TYR A 74 -8.13 1.87 10.69
N ASP A 75 -8.67 2.38 9.57
CA ASP A 75 -9.99 1.96 9.07
C ASP A 75 -10.02 0.46 8.69
N TYR A 76 -8.92 -0.07 8.12
CA TYR A 76 -8.76 -1.49 7.84
C TYR A 76 -8.70 -2.32 9.13
N LEU A 77 -7.85 -1.92 10.09
CA LEU A 77 -7.66 -2.62 11.36
C LEU A 77 -8.95 -2.66 12.20
N MET A 78 -9.76 -1.61 12.14
CA MET A 78 -11.03 -1.52 12.86
C MET A 78 -12.17 -2.26 12.16
N GLY A 79 -11.90 -3.00 11.07
CA GLY A 79 -12.91 -3.77 10.36
C GLY A 79 -14.03 -2.92 9.77
N LYS A 80 -13.80 -1.61 9.60
CA LYS A 80 -14.79 -0.68 9.01
C LYS A 80 -14.85 -0.91 7.51
N LYS A 81 -15.44 -2.03 7.10
CA LYS A 81 -16.01 -2.22 5.77
C LYS A 81 -17.16 -1.22 5.66
N LYS A 82 -16.95 -0.13 4.92
CA LYS A 82 -18.06 0.69 4.43
C LYS A 82 -18.60 0.03 3.17
#